data_AF-A0A4U1D349-F1
#
_entry.id   AF-A0A4U1D349-F1
#
_cell.length_a   1.000
_cell.length_b   1.000
_cell.length_c   1.000
_cell.angle_alpha   90.00
_cell.angle_beta   90.00
_cell.angle_gamma   90.00
#
_symmetry.space_group_name_H-M   'P 1'
#
loop_
_entity.id
_entity.type
_entity.pdbx_description
1 polymer ?
#
loop_
_entity_poly.entity_id
_entity_poly.type
_entity_poly.pdbx_seq_one_letter_code
_entity_poly.pdbx_strand_id
1 'polypeptide(L)' 'MNEIIKEQILSIRESGVTNMFDANRVQYEANERGFYELVVYIIDHKTEYAHFILTGEVDENK' A
#
# COMPACT_ATOMS: atom_id res chain seq x y z
N MET A 1 4.34 -2.39 8.67
CA MET A 1 4.12 -3.11 7.39
C MET A 1 4.67 -4.53 7.48
N ASN A 2 4.00 -5.54 6.94
CA ASN A 2 4.56 -6.90 6.79
C ASN A 2 5.03 -7.14 5.34
N GLU A 3 5.76 -8.23 5.08
CA GLU A 3 6.27 -8.51 3.72
C GLU A 3 5.13 -8.76 2.71
N ILE A 4 3.99 -9.34 3.12
CA ILE A 4 2.83 -9.58 2.25
C ILE A 4 2.24 -8.26 1.73
N ILE A 5 1.99 -7.30 2.62
CA ILE A 5 1.46 -5.97 2.30
C ILE A 5 2.43 -5.24 1.37
N LYS A 6 3.74 -5.35 1.63
CA LYS A 6 4.78 -4.76 0.78
C LYS A 6 4.76 -5.35 -0.63
N GLU A 7 4.69 -6.67 -0.78
CA GLU A 7 4.57 -7.33 -2.09
C GLU A 7 3.28 -6.90 -2.82
N GLN A 8 2.16 -6.78 -2.11
CA GLN A 8 0.89 -6.30 -2.68
C GLN A 8 1.00 -4.85 -3.18
N ILE A 9 1.65 -3.96 -2.40
CA ILE A 9 1.90 -2.57 -2.81
C ILE A 9 2.79 -2.53 -4.06
N LEU A 10 3.86 -3.33 -4.09
CA LEU A 10 4.77 -3.40 -5.23
C LEU A 10 4.06 -3.95 -6.48
N SER A 11 3.19 -4.95 -6.33
CA SER A 11 2.38 -5.47 -7.44
C SER A 11 1.45 -4.41 -8.05
N ILE A 12 0.84 -3.55 -7.21
CA ILE A 12 0.03 -2.43 -7.71
C ILE A 12 0.91 -1.39 -8.38
N ARG A 13 2.06 -1.05 -7.77
CA ARG A 13 3.03 -0.09 -8.32
C ARG A 13 3.54 -0.53 -9.70
N GLU A 14 3.94 -1.79 -9.85
CA GLU A 14 4.43 -2.36 -11.11
C GLU A 14 3.37 -2.33 -12.21
N SER A 15 2.09 -2.48 -11.84
CA SER A 15 1.02 -2.41 -12.82
C SER A 15 0.80 -1.01 -13.42
N GLY A 16 1.27 0.04 -12.75
CA GLY A 16 1.19 1.42 -13.25
C GLY A 16 -0.23 1.99 -13.43
N VAL A 17 -1.26 1.29 -12.95
CA VAL A 17 -2.67 1.65 -13.17
C VAL A 17 -3.13 2.88 -12.38
N THR A 18 -2.42 3.22 -11.31
CA THR A 18 -2.76 4.36 -10.46
C THR A 18 -1.52 4.99 -9.82
N ASN A 19 -1.67 6.24 -9.39
CA ASN A 19 -0.69 6.92 -8.56
C ASN A 19 -0.71 6.31 -7.15
N MET A 20 0.45 5.93 -6.63
CA MET A 20 0.53 5.29 -5.31
C MET A 20 0.16 6.23 -4.14
N PHE A 21 0.12 7.56 -4.33
CA PHE A 21 -0.41 8.50 -3.34
C PHE A 21 -1.93 8.64 -3.37
N ASP A 22 -2.60 8.16 -4.42
CA ASP A 22 -4.06 8.03 -4.43
C ASP A 22 -4.46 6.78 -3.64
N ALA A 23 -4.40 6.89 -2.31
CA ALA A 23 -4.70 5.79 -1.41
C ALA A 23 -6.12 5.21 -1.61
N ASN A 24 -7.09 6.00 -2.07
CA ASN A 24 -8.44 5.52 -2.34
C ASN A 24 -8.46 4.66 -3.60
N ARG A 25 -7.79 5.10 -4.67
CA ARG A 25 -7.68 4.28 -5.88
C ARG A 25 -6.83 3.02 -5.64
N VAL A 26 -5.76 3.10 -4.85
CA VAL A 26 -4.97 1.93 -4.46
C VAL A 26 -5.80 0.93 -3.66
N GLN A 27 -6.63 1.38 -2.72
CA GLN A 27 -7.58 0.51 -2.01
C GLN A 27 -8.58 -0.15 -2.96
N TYR A 28 -9.10 0.58 -3.95
CA TYR A 28 -9.98 0.01 -4.97
C TYR A 28 -9.26 -1.10 -5.76
N GLU A 29 -8.06 -0.83 -6.29
CA GLU A 29 -7.28 -1.83 -7.03
C GLU A 29 -6.87 -3.03 -6.17
N ALA A 30 -6.54 -2.79 -4.89
CA ALA A 30 -6.24 -3.83 -3.93
C ALA A 30 -7.47 -4.73 -3.69
N ASN A 31 -8.66 -4.15 -3.54
CA ASN A 31 -9.90 -4.89 -3.38
C ASN A 31 -10.23 -5.75 -4.62
N GLU A 32 -10.08 -5.19 -5.82
CA GLU A 32 -10.31 -5.93 -7.09
C GLU A 32 -9.35 -7.12 -7.25
N ARG A 33 -8.14 -7.03 -6.70
CA ARG A 33 -7.12 -8.09 -6.72
C ARG A 33 -7.22 -9.07 -5.53
N GLY A 34 -8.14 -8.84 -4.60
CA GLY A 34 -8.29 -9.66 -3.39
C GLY A 34 -7.25 -9.38 -2.29
N PHE A 35 -6.53 -8.26 -2.35
CA PHE A 35 -5.55 -7.81 -1.36
C PHE A 35 -6.24 -7.14 -0.16
N TYR A 36 -7.13 -7.86 0.52
CA TYR A 36 -7.97 -7.32 1.59
C TYR A 36 -7.14 -6.82 2.79
N GLU A 37 -6.01 -7.48 3.08
CA GLU A 37 -5.08 -7.03 4.13
C GLU A 37 -4.48 -5.65 3.81
N LEU A 38 -4.10 -5.40 2.54
CA LEU A 38 -3.64 -4.08 2.11
C LEU A 38 -4.74 -3.02 2.21
N VAL A 39 -5.99 -3.38 1.89
CA VAL A 39 -7.12 -2.43 2.04
C VAL A 39 -7.26 -1.98 3.48
N VAL A 40 -7.30 -2.91 4.43
CA VAL A 40 -7.40 -2.60 5.86
C VAL A 40 -6.17 -1.84 6.34
N TYR A 41 -4.97 -2.27 5.93
CA TYR A 41 -3.72 -1.61 6.29
C TYR A 41 -3.70 -0.14 5.86
N ILE A 42 -4.11 0.19 4.63
CA ILE A 42 -4.12 1.58 4.16
C ILE A 42 -5.10 2.43 4.98
N ILE A 43 -6.20 1.88 5.51
CA ILE A 43 -7.14 2.62 6.36
C ILE A 43 -6.49 2.99 7.70
N ASP A 44 -5.89 2.01 8.36
CA ASP A 44 -5.36 2.17 9.72
C ASP A 44 -3.98 2.85 9.75
N HIS A 45 -3.19 2.70 8.68
CA HIS A 45 -1.77 3.05 8.62
C HIS A 45 -1.42 4.00 7.46
N LYS A 46 -2.28 4.99 7.17
CA LYS A 46 -2.07 5.94 6.05
C LYS A 46 -0.71 6.63 6.05
N THR A 47 -0.23 7.06 7.22
CA THR A 47 1.05 7.77 7.33
C THR A 47 2.22 6.86 7.01
N GLU A 48 2.21 5.62 7.52
CA GLU A 48 3.26 4.62 7.28
C GLU A 48 3.26 4.17 5.81
N TYR A 49 2.08 4.01 5.22
CA TYR A 49 1.93 3.78 3.79
C TYR A 49 2.53 4.92 2.96
N ALA A 50 2.15 6.18 3.24
CA ALA A 50 2.68 7.34 2.51
C ALA A 50 4.18 7.50 2.69
N HIS A 51 4.71 7.24 3.89
CA HIS A 51 6.14 7.21 4.16
C HIS A 51 6.84 6.17 3.28
N PHE A 52 6.35 4.92 3.28
CA PHE A 52 6.93 3.85 2.45
C PHE A 52 6.91 4.20 0.95
N ILE A 53 5.84 4.82 0.44
CA ILE A 53 5.79 5.27 -0.96
C ILE A 53 6.84 6.36 -1.24
N LEU A 54 7.13 7.24 -0.28
CA LEU A 54 8.12 8.33 -0.42
C LEU A 54 9.56 7.84 -0.30
N THR A 55 9.86 7.02 0.70
CA THR A 55 11.23 6.67 1.11
C THR A 55 11.64 5.27 0.69
N GLY A 56 10.68 4.38 0.48
CA GLY A 56 10.92 2.93 0.36
C GLY A 56 11.29 2.26 1.68
N GLU A 57 11.30 3.01 2.79
CA GLU A 57 11.63 2.50 4.12
C GLU A 57 10.36 2.12 4.87
N VAL A 58 10.43 1.02 5.62
CA VAL A 58 9.38 0.63 6.55
C VAL A 58 9.73 1.28 7.89
N ASP A 59 8.84 2.10 8.42
CA ASP A 59 9.06 2.71 9.74
C ASP A 59 8.97 1.61 10.81
N GLU A 60 10.12 1.11 11.25
CA GLU A 60 10.26 0.10 12.31
C GLU A 60 10.16 0.73 13.72
N ASN A 61 10.05 2.06 13.82
CA ASN A 61 10.03 2.77 15.09
C ASN A 61 8.60 3.06 15.55
N LYS A 62 7.91 2.05 16.07
CA LYS A 62 6.87 2.24 17.10
C LYS A 62 6.62 0.99 17.94
#